data_AF-A0A285XX20-F1
#
_entry.id   AF-A0A285XX20-F1
#
_cell.length_a   1.000
_cell.length_b   1.000
_cell.length_c   1.000
_cell.angle_alpha   90.00
_cell.angle_beta   90.00
_cell.angle_gamma   90.00
#
_symmetry.space_group_name_H-M   'P 1'
#
loop_
_entity.id
_entity.type
_entity.pdbx_description
1 polymer ?
#
loop_
_entity_poly.entity_id
_entity_poly.type
_entity_poly.pdbx_seq_one_letter_code
_entity_poly.pdbx_strand_id
1 'polypeptide(L)' 'MDHLSTDTVPLTVVPGPGGAEFVIRIDEQAGVVHVDPAVS' A
#
# COMPACT_ATOMS: atom_id res chain seq x y z
N MET A 1 -2.54 -25.11 -6.26
CA MET A 1 -3.43 -23.93 -6.35
C MET A 1 -2.88 -22.93 -5.37
N ASP A 2 -2.32 -21.84 -5.86
CA ASP A 2 -1.76 -20.80 -5.02
C ASP A 2 -2.94 -20.08 -4.35
N HIS A 3 -3.06 -20.25 -3.04
CA HIS A 3 -4.15 -19.66 -2.27
C HIS A 3 -3.88 -18.15 -2.15
N LEU A 4 -4.58 -17.35 -2.96
CA LEU A 4 -4.59 -15.90 -2.80
C LEU A 4 -5.56 -15.53 -1.67
N SER A 5 -5.03 -15.25 -0.49
CA SER A 5 -5.78 -14.60 0.59
C SER A 5 -5.76 -13.09 0.38
N THR A 6 -6.88 -12.42 0.63
CA THR A 6 -6.99 -10.95 0.55
C THR A 6 -7.59 -10.44 1.84
N ASP A 7 -6.77 -9.77 2.65
CA ASP A 7 -7.21 -9.04 3.84
C ASP A 7 -7.42 -7.56 3.47
N THR A 8 -8.51 -6.96 3.92
CA THR A 8 -8.81 -5.54 3.70
C THR A 8 -8.59 -4.76 4.98
N VAL A 9 -7.74 -3.73 4.93
CA VAL A 9 -7.53 -2.80 6.04
C VAL A 9 -8.13 -1.44 5.69
N PRO A 10 -8.87 -0.79 6.61
CA PRO A 10 -9.40 0.54 6.37
C PRO A 10 -8.25 1.56 6.34
N LEU A 11 -7.96 2.09 5.15
CA LEU A 11 -7.00 3.18 4.98
C LEU A 11 -7.76 4.52 4.97
N THR A 12 -7.58 5.33 6.02
CA THR A 12 -8.13 6.69 6.02
C THR A 12 -7.09 7.63 5.43
N VAL A 13 -7.43 8.19 4.28
CA VAL A 13 -6.55 9.09 3.53
C VAL A 13 -7.12 10.50 3.64
N VAL A 14 -6.31 11.46 4.10
CA VAL A 14 -6.68 12.88 4.09
C VAL A 14 -6.35 13.43 2.69
N PRO A 15 -7.35 13.78 1.86
CA PRO A 15 -7.07 14.30 0.52
C PRO A 15 -6.49 15.71 0.62
N GLY A 16 -5.29 15.91 0.08
CA GLY A 16 -4.73 17.22 -0.20
C GLY A 16 -5.08 17.70 -1.62
N PRO A 17 -4.72 18.94 -2.01
CA PRO A 17 -5.02 19.51 -3.32
C PRO A 17 -4.52 18.70 -4.53
N GLY A 18 -3.62 17.72 -4.33
CA GLY A 18 -3.11 16.81 -5.36
C GLY A 18 -3.61 15.37 -5.27
N GLY A 19 -4.58 15.07 -4.40
CA GLY A 19 -4.93 13.70 -4.05
C GLY A 19 -3.86 13.05 -3.16
N ALA A 20 -4.01 11.76 -2.87
CA ALA A 20 -3.00 10.99 -2.17
C ALA A 20 -2.36 10.00 -3.14
N GLU A 21 -1.07 10.17 -3.34
CA GLU A 21 -0.25 9.22 -4.07
C GLU A 21 0.48 8.32 -3.06
N PHE A 22 0.64 7.06 -3.42
CA PHE A 22 1.33 6.06 -2.61
C PHE A 22 2.41 5.38 -3.43
N VAL A 23 3.55 5.12 -2.78
CA VAL A 23 4.60 4.26 -3.31
C VAL A 23 4.42 2.88 -2.67
N ILE A 24 4.19 1.87 -3.51
CA ILE A 24 4.09 0.47 -3.09
C ILE A 24 5.42 -0.20 -3.36
N ARG A 25 6.02 -0.81 -2.34
CA ARG A 25 7.25 -1.63 -2.46
C ARG A 25 6.96 -3.03 -1.97
N ILE A 26 7.28 -4.03 -2.78
CA ILE A 26 7.10 -5.45 -2.46
C ILE A 26 8.48 -6.05 -2.22
N ASP A 27 8.73 -6.51 -1.00
CA ASP A 27 9.89 -7.33 -0.66
C ASP A 27 9.48 -8.80 -0.71
N GLU A 28 9.79 -9.47 -1.82
CA GLU A 28 9.45 -10.88 -2.02
C GLU A 28 10.26 -11.83 -1.14
N GLN A 29 11.48 -11.44 -0.72
CA GLN A 29 12.31 -12.28 0.15
C GLN A 29 11.81 -12.25 1.60
N ALA A 30 11.38 -11.09 2.07
CA ALA A 30 10.78 -10.92 3.39
C ALA A 30 9.28 -11.29 3.42
N GLY A 31 8.62 -11.35 2.26
CA GLY A 31 7.17 -11.54 2.16
C GLY A 31 6.39 -10.33 2.69
N VAL A 32 6.93 -9.12 2.55
CA VAL A 32 6.39 -7.88 3.13
C VAL A 32 6.01 -6.90 2.03
N VAL A 33 4.87 -6.22 2.20
CA VAL A 33 4.44 -5.10 1.37
C VAL A 33 4.54 -3.81 2.18
N HIS A 34 5.28 -2.84 1.67
CA HIS A 34 5.37 -1.49 2.22
C HIS A 34 4.50 -0.54 1.41
N VAL A 35 3.69 0.26 2.09
CA VAL A 35 2.84 1.30 1.49
C VAL A 35 3.21 2.62 2.15
N ASP A 36 3.92 3.47 1.40
CA ASP A 36 4.40 4.76 1.87
C ASP A 36 3.65 5.90 1.15
N PRO A 37 3.30 7.00 1.82
CA PRO A 37 2.84 8.20 1.13
C PRO A 37 3.92 8.70 0.16
N ALA A 38 3.53 9.04 -1.06
CA ALA A 38 4.41 9.79 -1.95
C ALA A 38 4.48 11.23 -1.43
N VAL A 39 5.50 11.53 -0.65
CA VAL A 39 5.79 12.90 -0.22
C VAL A 39 6.14 13.74 -1.46
N SER A 40 5.35 14.76 -1.74
CA SER A 40 5.67 15.82 -2.72
C SER A 40 6.46 16.95 -2.07
#